data_AF-A0A349TKM1-F1
#
_entry.id   AF-A0A349TKM1-F1
#
_cell.length_a   1.000
_cell.length_b   1.000
_cell.length_c   1.000
_cell.angle_alpha   90.00
_cell.angle_beta   90.00
_cell.angle_gamma   90.00
#
_symmetry.space_group_name_H-M   'P 1'
#
loop_
_entity.id
_entity.type
_entity.pdbx_description
1 polymer ?
#
loop_
_entity_poly.entity_id
_entity_poly.type
_entity_poly.pdbx_seq_one_letter_code
_entity_poly.pdbx_strand_id
1 'polypeptide(L)'
;MFYSISNCQPGLRNISFGNFLIKQVVQELQNEFPSIKNFVTLSPVPGFSQWLASETAETEEDESSQLFQLKAAIQALNESPVPETVTEHADLVRKAVFNYLVLTKKGKFPLDPVARFHLGNGASLHQIHPLADCSDKGMQQSLTVMVNYLYDLQCIESNHESYAADGAVHFNDKLKSLLTKS
;
A
#
# COMPACT_ATOMS: atom_id res chain seq x y z
N MET A 1 4.34 -1.25 -16.78
CA MET A 1 4.05 -0.66 -15.46
C MET A 1 2.64 -0.08 -15.51
N PHE A 2 1.79 -0.39 -14.53
CA PHE A 2 0.44 0.22 -14.41
C PHE A 2 0.52 1.46 -13.51
N TYR A 3 0.25 2.65 -14.03
CA TYR A 3 0.37 3.90 -13.25
C TYR A 3 -0.98 4.61 -13.01
N SER A 4 -2.07 4.12 -13.63
CA SER A 4 -3.42 4.61 -13.39
C SER A 4 -4.44 3.52 -13.67
N ILE A 5 -5.39 3.35 -12.73
CA ILE A 5 -6.55 2.46 -12.86
C ILE A 5 -7.74 3.26 -12.34
N SER A 6 -8.75 3.47 -13.18
CA SER A 6 -9.92 4.29 -12.86
C SER A 6 -11.21 3.53 -13.14
N ASN A 7 -12.18 3.63 -12.23
CA ASN A 7 -13.55 3.19 -12.52
C ASN A 7 -14.29 4.32 -13.24
N CYS A 8 -14.62 4.12 -14.51
CA CYS A 8 -15.23 5.14 -15.37
C CYS A 8 -16.72 5.38 -15.10
N GLN A 9 -17.35 4.60 -14.21
CA GLN A 9 -18.80 4.65 -13.97
C GLN A 9 -19.10 4.96 -12.50
N PRO A 10 -19.49 6.20 -12.16
CA PRO A 10 -19.83 6.58 -10.78
C PRO A 10 -20.93 5.74 -10.15
N GLY A 11 -21.88 5.25 -10.96
CA GLY A 11 -22.98 4.38 -10.53
C GLY A 11 -22.57 2.94 -10.20
N LEU A 12 -21.34 2.53 -10.53
CA LEU A 12 -20.79 1.20 -10.25
C LEU A 12 -19.75 1.24 -9.13
N ARG A 13 -19.70 2.34 -8.37
CA ARG A 13 -18.88 2.47 -7.17
C ARG A 13 -19.37 1.42 -6.17
N ASN A 14 -18.57 0.38 -5.95
CA ASN A 14 -18.82 -0.83 -5.14
C ASN A 14 -19.35 -2.08 -5.86
N ILE A 15 -19.54 -2.05 -7.19
CA ILE A 15 -19.76 -3.29 -7.94
C ILE A 15 -18.39 -3.88 -8.29
N SER A 16 -18.11 -5.06 -7.77
CA SER A 16 -16.90 -5.82 -8.12
C SER A 16 -17.09 -6.39 -9.53
N PHE A 17 -16.24 -6.00 -10.47
CA PHE A 17 -16.18 -6.60 -11.81
C PHE A 17 -15.41 -7.94 -11.82
N GLY A 18 -15.34 -8.60 -10.67
CA GLY A 18 -14.49 -9.76 -10.44
C GLY A 18 -13.12 -9.35 -9.89
N ASN A 19 -12.66 -10.15 -8.93
CA ASN A 19 -11.22 -10.22 -8.65
C ASN A 19 -10.57 -10.93 -9.85
N PHE A 20 -9.37 -10.52 -10.28
CA PHE A 20 -8.62 -10.98 -11.48
C PHE A 20 -8.71 -10.10 -12.73
N LEU A 21 -9.24 -8.88 -12.65
CA LEU A 21 -9.19 -7.94 -13.78
C LEU A 21 -7.74 -7.71 -14.24
N ILE A 22 -6.81 -7.57 -13.30
CA ILE A 22 -5.39 -7.37 -13.64
C ILE A 22 -4.71 -8.66 -14.11
N LYS A 23 -5.15 -9.83 -13.63
CA LYS A 23 -4.60 -11.12 -14.07
C LYS A 23 -4.81 -11.32 -15.57
N GLN A 24 -6.01 -11.01 -16.07
CA GLN A 24 -6.32 -11.10 -17.51
C GLN A 24 -5.40 -10.21 -18.33
N VAL A 25 -5.25 -8.94 -17.93
CA VAL A 25 -4.38 -7.98 -18.61
C VAL A 25 -2.91 -8.44 -18.58
N VAL A 26 -2.43 -8.93 -17.44
CA VAL A 26 -1.05 -9.45 -17.32
C VAL A 26 -0.83 -10.68 -18.21
N GLN A 27 -1.80 -11.60 -18.28
CA GLN A 27 -1.71 -12.79 -19.12
C GLN A 27 -1.71 -12.44 -20.62
N GLU A 28 -2.58 -11.53 -21.04
CA GLU A 28 -2.64 -11.03 -22.42
C GLU A 28 -1.29 -10.39 -22.82
N LEU A 29 -0.77 -9.48 -21.99
CA LEU A 29 0.51 -8.84 -22.23
C LEU A 29 1.67 -9.84 -22.25
N GLN A 30 1.66 -10.87 -21.40
CA GLN A 30 2.70 -11.90 -21.38
C GLN A 30 2.68 -12.76 -22.65
N ASN A 31 1.50 -13.04 -23.19
CA ASN A 31 1.32 -13.81 -24.42
C ASN A 31 1.75 -13.00 -25.65
N GLU A 32 1.40 -11.71 -25.71
CA GLU A 32 1.78 -10.81 -26.80
C GLU A 32 3.27 -10.45 -26.75
N PHE A 33 3.80 -10.23 -25.54
CA PHE A 33 5.19 -9.82 -25.31
C PHE A 33 5.91 -10.76 -24.32
N PRO A 34 6.37 -11.95 -24.75
CA PRO A 34 7.02 -12.93 -23.86
C PRO A 34 8.29 -12.45 -23.16
N SER A 35 8.92 -11.38 -23.66
CA SER A 35 10.11 -10.76 -23.07
C SER A 35 9.80 -9.95 -21.80
N ILE A 36 8.56 -9.49 -21.62
CA ILE A 36 8.14 -8.81 -20.40
C ILE A 36 8.02 -9.85 -19.29
N LYS A 37 8.75 -9.67 -18.20
CA LYS A 37 8.76 -10.60 -17.04
C LYS A 37 8.17 -10.02 -15.77
N ASN A 38 8.09 -8.69 -15.68
CA ASN A 38 7.72 -8.00 -14.45
C ASN A 38 6.51 -7.09 -14.70
N PHE A 39 5.45 -7.32 -13.95
CA PHE A 39 4.22 -6.54 -14.00
C PHE A 39 4.03 -5.81 -12.68
N VAL A 40 4.47 -4.56 -12.65
CA VAL A 40 4.42 -3.72 -11.44
C VAL A 40 3.48 -2.54 -11.63
N THR A 41 2.91 -2.07 -10.54
CA THR A 41 2.14 -0.83 -10.48
C THR A 41 2.97 0.31 -9.91
N LEU A 42 2.56 1.55 -10.10
CA LEU A 42 2.95 2.69 -9.27
C LEU A 42 1.65 3.31 -8.74
N SER A 43 1.34 3.00 -7.49
CA SER A 43 0.02 3.23 -6.88
C SER A 43 0.11 4.23 -5.74
N PRO A 44 -0.89 5.13 -5.59
CA PRO A 44 -0.96 6.02 -4.44
C PRO A 44 -1.32 5.24 -3.17
N VAL A 45 -1.10 5.86 -2.00
CA VAL A 45 -1.48 5.32 -0.68
C VAL A 45 -2.52 6.25 -0.02
N PRO A 46 -3.73 6.36 -0.61
CA PRO A 46 -4.71 7.33 -0.15
C PRO A 46 -5.24 6.96 1.23
N GLY A 47 -4.92 7.79 2.22
CA GLY A 47 -5.40 7.63 3.59
C GLY A 47 -4.29 7.48 4.62
N PHE A 48 -3.03 7.38 4.20
CA PHE A 48 -1.90 7.36 5.12
C PHE A 48 -1.84 8.62 5.97
N SER A 49 -1.94 9.82 5.38
CA SER A 49 -1.93 11.07 6.14
C SER A 49 -3.13 11.20 7.09
N GLN A 50 -4.30 10.70 6.69
CA GLN A 50 -5.49 10.67 7.55
C GLN A 50 -5.30 9.72 8.73
N TRP A 51 -4.72 8.54 8.47
CA TRP A 51 -4.36 7.60 9.52
C TRP A 51 -3.29 8.17 10.45
N LEU A 52 -2.30 8.91 9.93
CA LEU A 52 -1.35 9.64 10.77
C LEU A 52 -2.08 10.64 11.66
N ALA A 53 -3.05 11.38 11.16
CA ALA A 53 -3.77 12.39 11.95
C ALA A 53 -4.77 11.81 12.97
N SER A 54 -5.16 10.55 12.88
CA SER A 54 -6.16 9.98 13.79
C SER A 54 -5.56 9.67 15.17
N GLU A 55 -6.35 9.81 16.23
CA GLU A 55 -5.97 9.28 17.55
C GLU A 55 -6.27 7.78 17.56
N THR A 56 -5.29 6.93 17.88
CA THR A 56 -5.39 5.45 17.72
C THR A 56 -5.02 4.64 18.96
N ALA A 57 -4.78 5.29 20.09
CA ALA A 57 -4.61 4.57 21.34
C ALA A 57 -6.00 4.29 21.93
N GLU A 58 -6.48 3.06 21.79
CA GLU A 58 -7.69 2.61 22.50
C GLU A 58 -7.33 1.94 23.84
N THR A 59 -6.09 1.46 23.98
CA THR A 59 -5.57 0.78 25.18
C THR A 59 -4.13 1.17 25.51
N GLU A 60 -3.71 0.99 26.76
CA GLU A 60 -2.30 1.19 27.19
C GLU A 60 -1.32 0.24 26.46
N GLU A 61 -1.77 -0.96 26.08
CA GLU A 61 -0.98 -1.90 25.27
C GLU A 61 -0.74 -1.34 23.86
N ASP A 62 -1.75 -0.71 23.24
CA ASP A 62 -1.60 -0.08 21.92
C ASP A 62 -0.61 1.09 21.94
N GLU A 63 -0.59 1.89 23.01
CA GLU A 63 0.35 3.00 23.20
C GLU A 63 1.81 2.52 23.26
N SER A 64 2.02 1.35 23.88
CA SER A 64 3.35 0.75 24.02
C SER A 64 3.86 0.10 22.72
N SER A 65 2.98 -0.13 21.74
CA SER A 65 3.33 -0.80 20.49
C SER A 65 4.35 -0.03 19.66
N GLN A 66 5.26 -0.76 19.00
CA GLN A 66 6.26 -0.15 18.11
C GLN A 66 5.61 0.62 16.95
N LEU A 67 4.41 0.20 16.53
CA LEU A 67 3.64 0.88 15.49
C LEU A 67 3.15 2.25 15.97
N PHE A 68 2.65 2.34 17.21
CA PHE A 68 2.21 3.60 17.78
C PHE A 68 3.37 4.58 17.98
N GLN A 69 4.51 4.11 18.49
CA GLN A 69 5.72 4.92 18.63
C GLN A 69 6.22 5.44 17.26
N LEU A 70 6.19 4.58 16.24
CA LEU A 70 6.55 4.97 14.87
C LEU A 70 5.59 6.01 14.30
N LYS A 71 4.28 5.86 14.56
CA LYS A 71 3.26 6.84 14.17
C LYS A 71 3.51 8.19 14.85
N ALA A 72 3.73 8.20 16.16
CA ALA A 72 4.02 9.41 16.93
C ALA A 72 5.30 10.12 16.44
N ALA A 73 6.36 9.36 16.15
CA ALA A 73 7.60 9.92 15.61
C ALA A 73 7.38 10.63 14.27
N ILE A 74 6.56 10.05 13.37
CA ILE A 74 6.24 10.68 12.09
C ILE A 74 5.33 11.90 12.26
N GLN A 75 4.35 11.85 13.17
CA GLN A 75 3.48 12.99 13.46
C GLN A 75 4.30 14.19 13.96
N ALA A 76 5.23 13.97 14.89
CA ALA A 76 6.10 15.03 15.43
C ALA A 76 7.01 15.65 14.37
N LEU A 77 7.43 14.88 13.37
CA LEU A 77 8.20 15.41 12.23
C LEU A 77 7.33 16.19 11.25
N ASN A 78 6.00 16.00 11.26
CA ASN A 78 5.10 16.49 10.22
C ASN A 78 4.21 17.67 10.67
N GLU A 79 4.69 18.48 11.62
CA GLU A 79 3.99 19.69 12.10
C GLU A 79 3.80 20.74 10.98
N SER A 80 4.67 20.74 9.97
CA SER A 80 4.46 21.41 8.68
C SER A 80 4.93 20.50 7.54
N PRO A 81 4.02 19.81 6.84
CA PRO A 81 4.38 18.88 5.78
C PRO A 81 5.02 19.62 4.60
N VAL A 82 6.35 19.56 4.51
CA VAL A 82 7.10 19.97 3.32
C VAL A 82 7.88 18.77 2.74
N PRO A 83 8.09 18.69 1.41
CA PRO A 83 8.82 17.59 0.78
C PRO A 83 10.25 17.39 1.34
N GLU A 84 10.89 18.45 1.81
CA GLU A 84 12.22 18.43 2.41
C GLU A 84 12.26 17.54 3.66
N THR A 85 11.24 17.63 4.52
CA THR A 85 11.16 16.81 5.75
C THR A 85 11.02 15.33 5.44
N VAL A 86 10.26 15.00 4.39
CA VAL A 86 10.12 13.61 3.89
C VAL A 86 11.45 13.11 3.34
N THR A 87 12.23 13.98 2.69
CA THR A 87 13.54 13.64 2.14
C THR A 87 14.53 13.27 3.25
N GLU A 88 14.59 14.08 4.31
CA GLU A 88 15.49 13.85 5.46
C GLU A 88 15.14 12.58 6.24
N HIS A 89 13.85 12.22 6.27
CA HIS A 89 13.33 11.09 7.05
C HIS A 89 12.77 9.96 6.19
N ALA A 90 13.27 9.81 4.95
CA ALA A 90 12.70 8.91 3.95
C ALA A 90 12.59 7.45 4.43
N ASP A 91 13.57 6.96 5.20
CA ASP A 91 13.55 5.60 5.74
C ASP A 91 12.52 5.40 6.85
N LEU A 92 12.33 6.42 7.70
CA LEU A 92 11.31 6.39 8.74
C LEU A 92 9.91 6.45 8.13
N VAL A 93 9.70 7.33 7.14
CA VAL A 93 8.45 7.44 6.39
C VAL A 93 8.15 6.13 5.65
N ARG A 94 9.15 5.55 4.99
CA ARG A 94 9.05 4.24 4.33
C ARG A 94 8.63 3.15 5.30
N LYS A 95 9.24 3.11 6.49
CA LYS A 95 8.89 2.17 7.56
C LYS A 95 7.45 2.38 8.04
N ALA A 96 7.02 3.61 8.23
CA ALA A 96 5.68 3.93 8.69
C ALA A 96 4.61 3.51 7.66
N VAL A 97 4.80 3.86 6.39
CA VAL A 97 3.88 3.45 5.31
C VAL A 97 3.83 1.93 5.17
N PHE A 98 4.97 1.24 5.28
CA PHE A 98 5.00 -0.22 5.23
C PHE A 98 4.10 -0.84 6.32
N ASN A 99 4.27 -0.40 7.57
CA ASN A 99 3.51 -0.95 8.68
C ASN A 99 2.04 -0.53 8.63
N TYR A 100 1.72 0.68 8.15
CA TYR A 100 0.34 1.09 7.86
C TYR A 100 -0.35 0.11 6.88
N LEU A 101 0.31 -0.24 5.77
CA LEU A 101 -0.25 -1.12 4.75
C LEU A 101 -0.40 -2.58 5.22
N VAL A 102 0.49 -3.04 6.10
CA VAL A 102 0.54 -4.44 6.55
C VAL A 102 -0.30 -4.66 7.80
N LEU A 103 -0.12 -3.83 8.83
CA LEU A 103 -0.64 -4.04 10.18
C LEU A 103 -1.96 -3.31 10.44
N THR A 104 -2.21 -2.16 9.82
CA THR A 104 -3.46 -1.41 10.05
C THR A 104 -4.61 -2.01 9.25
N LYS A 105 -5.65 -2.50 9.95
CA LYS A 105 -6.78 -3.21 9.34
C LYS A 105 -8.12 -2.51 9.57
N LYS A 106 -9.07 -2.80 8.68
CA LYS A 106 -10.52 -2.60 8.86
C LYS A 106 -11.20 -3.97 8.77
N GLY A 107 -11.59 -4.52 9.92
CA GLY A 107 -11.91 -5.94 10.03
C GLY A 107 -10.65 -6.78 9.74
N LYS A 108 -10.74 -7.74 8.82
CA LYS A 108 -9.57 -8.55 8.41
C LYS A 108 -8.70 -7.93 7.31
N PHE A 109 -9.19 -6.91 6.61
CA PHE A 109 -8.53 -6.37 5.42
C PHE A 109 -7.71 -5.12 5.72
N PRO A 110 -6.65 -4.81 4.96
CA PRO A 110 -5.90 -3.55 5.08
C PRO A 110 -6.81 -2.32 5.05
N LEU A 111 -6.45 -1.30 5.82
CA LEU A 111 -7.25 -0.07 5.88
C LEU A 111 -7.26 0.68 4.54
N ASP A 112 -6.10 0.74 3.87
CA ASP A 112 -5.92 1.45 2.61
C ASP A 112 -6.77 0.83 1.47
N PRO A 113 -7.60 1.62 0.76
CA PRO A 113 -8.47 1.11 -0.29
C PRO A 113 -7.73 0.62 -1.55
N VAL A 114 -6.58 1.22 -1.88
CA VAL A 114 -5.78 0.86 -3.06
C VAL A 114 -5.01 -0.43 -2.80
N ALA A 115 -4.49 -0.60 -1.59
CA ALA A 115 -3.93 -1.86 -1.12
C ALA A 115 -4.95 -2.99 -1.20
N ARG A 116 -6.18 -2.76 -0.70
CA ARG A 116 -7.25 -3.76 -0.79
C ARG A 116 -7.56 -4.16 -2.23
N PHE A 117 -7.54 -3.19 -3.15
CA PHE A 117 -7.75 -3.47 -4.57
C PHE A 117 -6.63 -4.35 -5.16
N HIS A 118 -5.35 -3.98 -4.96
CA HIS A 118 -4.24 -4.71 -5.57
C HIS A 118 -4.04 -6.09 -4.95
N LEU A 119 -4.06 -6.18 -3.62
CA LEU A 119 -3.95 -7.44 -2.89
C LEU A 119 -5.15 -8.35 -3.19
N GLY A 120 -6.35 -7.78 -3.29
CA GLY A 120 -7.54 -8.48 -3.75
C GLY A 120 -7.44 -9.02 -5.18
N ASN A 121 -6.57 -8.46 -6.02
CA ASN A 121 -6.26 -8.98 -7.35
C ASN A 121 -5.03 -9.90 -7.37
N GLY A 122 -4.52 -10.32 -6.21
CA GLY A 122 -3.41 -11.28 -6.09
C GLY A 122 -2.00 -10.66 -6.18
N ALA A 123 -1.89 -9.33 -6.12
CA ALA A 123 -0.57 -8.70 -6.09
C ALA A 123 0.10 -8.86 -4.72
N SER A 124 1.42 -8.68 -4.69
CA SER A 124 2.20 -8.51 -3.46
C SER A 124 2.77 -7.10 -3.36
N LEU A 125 2.95 -6.60 -2.14
CA LEU A 125 3.61 -5.32 -1.88
C LEU A 125 5.11 -5.43 -2.21
N HIS A 126 5.57 -4.69 -3.22
CA HIS A 126 6.89 -4.92 -3.82
C HIS A 126 7.96 -3.92 -3.36
N GLN A 127 7.64 -2.63 -3.45
CA GLN A 127 8.56 -1.55 -3.10
C GLN A 127 7.77 -0.31 -2.68
N ILE A 128 8.33 0.47 -1.75
CA ILE A 128 7.77 1.74 -1.29
C ILE A 128 8.67 2.86 -1.82
N HIS A 129 8.09 3.97 -2.25
CA HIS A 129 8.82 5.08 -2.87
C HIS A 129 8.42 6.40 -2.20
N PRO A 130 9.19 6.87 -1.20
CA PRO A 130 9.13 8.25 -0.77
C PRO A 130 9.46 9.19 -1.93
N LEU A 131 8.90 10.40 -1.93
CA LEU A 131 9.12 11.43 -2.97
C LEU A 131 8.73 10.99 -4.39
N ALA A 132 7.74 10.10 -4.50
CA ALA A 132 7.25 9.61 -5.79
C ALA A 132 6.13 10.49 -6.37
N ASP A 133 5.35 11.14 -5.51
CA ASP A 133 4.33 12.12 -5.90
C ASP A 133 4.48 13.41 -5.09
N CYS A 134 5.33 14.33 -5.57
CA CYS A 134 5.56 15.63 -4.93
C CYS A 134 4.48 16.68 -5.24
N SER A 135 3.32 16.28 -5.79
CA SER A 135 2.19 17.19 -5.94
C SER A 135 1.54 17.50 -4.60
N ASP A 136 0.79 18.60 -4.51
CA ASP A 136 0.01 18.94 -3.30
C ASP A 136 -0.91 17.79 -2.87
N LYS A 137 -1.49 17.08 -3.85
CA LYS A 137 -2.33 15.90 -3.60
C LYS A 137 -1.52 14.76 -3.00
N GLY A 138 -0.36 14.43 -3.57
CA GLY A 138 0.52 13.38 -3.05
C GLY A 138 0.99 13.68 -1.63
N MET A 139 1.29 14.95 -1.35
CA MET A 139 1.65 15.41 -0.01
C MET A 139 0.49 15.21 0.97
N GLN A 140 -0.71 15.68 0.61
CA GLN A 140 -1.92 15.56 1.45
C GLN A 140 -2.35 14.11 1.68
N GLN A 141 -2.16 13.22 0.71
CA GLN A 141 -2.64 11.83 0.80
C GLN A 141 -1.70 10.90 1.56
N SER A 142 -0.38 11.04 1.33
CA SER A 142 0.59 10.04 1.77
C SER A 142 2.01 10.57 2.02
N LEU A 143 2.18 11.88 2.26
CA LEU A 143 3.50 12.50 2.39
C LEU A 143 4.40 12.20 1.19
N THR A 144 3.87 12.31 -0.03
CA THR A 144 4.53 12.01 -1.32
C THR A 144 4.83 10.53 -1.61
N VAL A 145 4.42 9.61 -0.73
CA VAL A 145 4.74 8.20 -0.88
C VAL A 145 3.83 7.52 -1.90
N MET A 146 4.44 6.80 -2.85
CA MET A 146 3.75 5.83 -3.70
C MET A 146 4.35 4.43 -3.51
N VAL A 147 3.67 3.42 -4.03
CA VAL A 147 4.00 2.02 -3.79
C VAL A 147 3.92 1.23 -5.08
N ASN A 148 4.84 0.29 -5.26
CA ASN A 148 4.69 -0.75 -6.27
C ASN A 148 4.02 -1.98 -5.68
N TYR A 149 2.99 -2.45 -6.38
CA TYR A 149 2.47 -3.80 -6.24
C TYR A 149 2.98 -4.65 -7.40
N LEU A 150 3.45 -5.87 -7.12
CA LEU A 150 3.92 -6.83 -8.11
C LEU A 150 2.84 -7.87 -8.39
N TYR A 151 2.53 -8.05 -9.67
CA TYR A 151 1.69 -9.13 -10.19
C TYR A 151 2.58 -10.24 -10.75
N ASP A 152 2.87 -11.23 -9.92
CA ASP A 152 3.56 -12.45 -10.33
C ASP A 152 2.53 -13.50 -10.78
N LEU A 153 2.54 -13.83 -12.07
CA LEU A 153 1.64 -14.82 -12.68
C LEU A 153 1.59 -16.15 -11.92
N GLN A 154 2.69 -16.58 -11.31
CA GLN A 154 2.77 -17.84 -10.58
C GLN A 154 2.09 -17.78 -9.21
N CYS A 155 1.98 -16.59 -8.62
CA CYS A 155 1.51 -16.39 -7.25
C CYS A 155 0.17 -15.65 -7.18
N ILE A 156 -0.37 -15.12 -8.27
CA ILE A 156 -1.62 -14.32 -8.26
C ILE A 156 -2.77 -15.10 -7.60
N GLU A 157 -2.96 -16.38 -7.95
CA GLU A 157 -4.07 -17.18 -7.41
C GLU A 157 -3.90 -17.45 -5.92
N SER A 158 -2.73 -17.93 -5.49
CA SER A 158 -2.45 -18.23 -4.09
C SER A 158 -2.47 -16.98 -3.20
N ASN A 159 -1.95 -15.85 -3.70
CA ASN A 159 -2.03 -14.56 -3.02
C ASN A 159 -3.48 -14.09 -2.88
N HIS A 160 -4.29 -14.25 -3.94
CA HIS A 160 -5.70 -13.90 -3.92
C HIS A 160 -6.48 -14.73 -2.89
N GLU A 161 -6.28 -16.04 -2.89
CA GLU A 161 -6.97 -16.96 -1.97
C GLU A 161 -6.64 -16.66 -0.51
N SER A 162 -5.36 -16.53 -0.17
CA SER A 162 -4.91 -16.19 1.18
C SER A 162 -5.39 -14.80 1.63
N TYR A 163 -5.41 -13.82 0.72
CA TYR A 163 -6.00 -12.51 1.01
C TYR A 163 -7.52 -12.60 1.24
N ALA A 164 -8.26 -13.37 0.44
CA ALA A 164 -9.71 -13.53 0.57
C ALA A 164 -10.09 -14.27 1.86
N ALA A 165 -9.33 -15.30 2.24
CA ALA A 165 -9.52 -16.08 3.45
C ALA A 165 -9.19 -15.24 4.71
N ASP A 166 -7.96 -14.72 4.79
CA ASP A 166 -7.40 -14.24 6.05
C ASP A 166 -7.03 -12.75 6.04
N GLY A 167 -7.13 -12.08 4.89
CA GLY A 167 -6.62 -10.72 4.73
C GLY A 167 -5.08 -10.65 4.73
N ALA A 168 -4.43 -11.76 4.38
CA ALA A 168 -2.99 -11.89 4.31
C ALA A 168 -2.38 -10.89 3.33
N VAL A 169 -1.32 -10.20 3.77
CA VAL A 169 -0.60 -9.23 2.94
C VAL A 169 0.75 -9.83 2.58
N HIS A 170 0.87 -10.31 1.35
CA HIS A 170 2.16 -10.75 0.81
C HIS A 170 3.02 -9.56 0.42
N PHE A 171 4.32 -9.63 0.71
CA PHE A 171 5.26 -8.57 0.40
C PHE A 171 6.64 -9.12 0.06
N ASN A 172 7.45 -8.32 -0.63
CA ASN A 172 8.84 -8.64 -0.96
C ASN A 172 9.68 -8.77 0.32
N ASP A 173 10.45 -9.86 0.45
CA ASP A 173 11.32 -10.13 1.61
C ASP A 173 12.28 -8.99 1.95
N LYS A 174 12.68 -8.18 0.97
CA LYS A 174 13.50 -6.99 1.20
C LYS A 174 12.85 -5.94 2.12
N LEU A 175 11.51 -5.96 2.24
CA LEU A 175 10.75 -5.08 3.13
C LEU A 175 10.62 -5.65 4.55
N LYS A 176 10.99 -6.90 4.79
CA LYS A 176 10.81 -7.58 6.08
C LYS A 176 11.51 -6.87 7.24
N SER A 177 12.66 -6.23 6.99
CA SER A 177 13.39 -5.45 7.99
C SER A 177 12.64 -4.20 8.47
N LEU A 178 11.64 -3.73 7.72
CA LEU A 178 10.82 -2.58 8.07
C LEU A 178 9.67 -2.94 9.02
N LEU A 179 9.30 -4.23 9.12
CA LEU A 179 8.18 -4.66 9.95
C LEU A 179 8.46 -4.37 11.43
N THR A 180 7.57 -3.63 12.08
CA THR A 180 7.61 -3.45 13.53
C THR A 180 7.23 -4.74 14.22
N LYS A 181 7.90 -5.06 15.33
CA LYS A 181 7.51 -6.20 16.16
C LYS A 181 6.27 -5.82 16.95
N SER A 182 5.33 -6.75 17.06
CA SER A 182 4.24 -6.71 18.03
C SER A 182 4.80 -6.68 19.45
#